data_AF-A0A4U6BFI1-F1
#
_entry.id   AF-A0A4U6BFI1-F1
#
_cell.length_a   1.000
_cell.length_b   1.000
_cell.length_c   1.000
_cell.angle_alpha   90.00
_cell.angle_beta   90.00
_cell.angle_gamma   90.00
#
_symmetry.space_group_name_H-M   'P 1'
#
loop_
_entity.id
_entity.type
_entity.pdbx_description
1 polymer ?
#
loop_
_entity_poly.entity_id
_entity_poly.type
_entity_poly.pdbx_seq_one_letter_code
_entity_poly.pdbx_strand_id
1 'polypeptide(L)'
;MAAGCEQVPKTKLEVVAATLPENKNETTTAPKTAKDNRPKPAGTGFAYDEIYAALADGGFDVPAVNYRAIDPQYLRQEVEYITAEPAYSIVVDTNERFLYWVLPRGRAIRYGVGLGTQGRSWKGRAVVQWKQKWPRWKAPDDMIARNPELKPYGVEAGGMAPGPRNPLGARAMYIFQNGKDTLYRIHGSPSWRTIGKNSSSGCVRMLMQDAIDLYDRVKGKTPLLVI
;
A
#
# COMPACT_ATOMS: atom_id res chain seq x y z
N MET A 1 -7.94 -56.28 11.39
CA MET A 1 -9.06 -55.89 12.25
C MET A 1 -9.89 -54.88 11.48
N ALA A 2 -11.03 -55.33 10.96
CA ALA A 2 -11.99 -54.54 10.18
C ALA A 2 -13.39 -54.81 10.76
N ALA A 3 -14.15 -53.76 11.03
CA ALA A 3 -15.56 -53.75 11.40
C ALA A 3 -16.05 -52.31 11.14
N GLY A 4 -17.23 -52.00 10.62
CA GLY A 4 -18.41 -52.76 10.21
C GLY A 4 -19.47 -51.73 9.78
N CYS A 5 -20.35 -52.10 8.85
CA CYS A 5 -21.53 -51.35 8.42
C CYS A 5 -22.54 -51.11 9.56
N GLU A 6 -23.35 -50.04 9.47
CA GLU A 6 -24.83 -50.12 9.43
C GLU A 6 -25.42 -48.72 9.13
N GLN A 7 -26.56 -48.68 8.42
CA GLN A 7 -27.20 -47.50 7.85
C GLN A 7 -28.62 -47.29 8.43
N VAL A 8 -28.92 -46.03 8.81
CA VAL A 8 -30.22 -45.29 8.89
C VAL A 8 -31.36 -45.79 9.83
N PRO A 9 -32.18 -44.88 10.41
CA PRO A 9 -33.39 -44.43 9.70
C PRO A 9 -33.72 -42.92 9.82
N LYS A 10 -34.50 -42.45 8.83
CA LYS A 10 -35.13 -41.11 8.78
C LYS A 10 -36.45 -41.13 9.56
N THR A 11 -36.72 -40.09 10.34
CA THR A 11 -38.07 -39.80 10.85
C THR A 11 -38.35 -38.29 10.79
N LYS A 12 -39.63 -37.96 10.62
CA LYS A 12 -40.21 -36.74 10.05
C LYS A 12 -40.98 -35.96 11.12
N LEU A 13 -41.10 -34.63 10.90
CA LEU A 13 -42.07 -33.66 11.46
C LEU A 13 -41.99 -33.31 12.97
N GLU A 14 -41.82 -32.02 13.29
CA GLU A 14 -42.93 -31.16 13.74
C GLU A 14 -42.56 -29.67 13.74
N VAL A 15 -43.56 -28.85 13.43
CA VAL A 15 -43.54 -27.39 13.33
C VAL A 15 -44.02 -26.82 14.66
N VAL A 16 -43.29 -25.89 15.26
CA VAL A 16 -43.86 -24.96 16.24
C VAL A 16 -43.31 -23.56 15.97
N ALA A 17 -44.19 -22.69 15.50
CA ALA A 17 -44.00 -21.26 15.48
C ALA A 17 -44.07 -20.72 16.91
N ALA A 18 -43.08 -19.93 17.31
CA ALA A 18 -43.14 -19.13 18.53
C ALA A 18 -42.91 -17.66 18.18
N THR A 19 -43.94 -16.89 18.48
CA THR A 19 -44.14 -15.46 18.28
C THR A 19 -43.15 -14.64 19.12
N LEU A 20 -42.54 -13.62 18.53
CA LEU A 20 -41.76 -12.59 19.23
C LEU A 20 -42.70 -11.64 19.99
N PRO A 21 -42.42 -11.29 21.26
CA PRO A 21 -42.96 -10.07 21.84
C PRO A 21 -42.05 -8.88 21.49
N GLU A 22 -42.64 -7.82 20.93
CA GLU A 22 -42.07 -6.47 20.93
C GLU A 22 -41.89 -6.00 22.37
N ASN A 23 -40.71 -5.49 22.72
CA ASN A 23 -40.56 -4.66 23.91
C ASN A 23 -39.93 -3.31 23.55
N LYS A 24 -40.69 -2.26 23.85
CA LYS A 24 -40.37 -0.86 23.63
C LYS A 24 -39.62 -0.31 24.84
N ASN A 25 -38.73 0.63 24.57
CA ASN A 25 -38.01 1.51 25.49
C ASN A 25 -36.88 0.89 26.33
N GLU A 26 -35.65 1.06 25.83
CA GLU A 26 -34.53 1.38 26.70
C GLU A 26 -33.68 2.50 26.08
N THR A 27 -33.79 3.68 26.70
CA THR A 27 -33.00 4.87 26.44
C THR A 27 -31.55 4.58 26.82
N THR A 28 -30.71 4.24 25.85
CA THR A 28 -29.25 4.18 26.05
C THR A 28 -28.58 5.32 25.29
N THR A 29 -28.03 6.24 26.07
CA THR A 29 -27.19 7.37 25.65
C THR A 29 -26.09 6.89 24.70
N ALA A 30 -26.11 7.39 23.47
CA ALA A 30 -25.10 7.10 22.46
C ALA A 30 -23.69 7.48 22.95
N PRO A 31 -22.67 6.62 22.78
CA PRO A 31 -21.28 7.02 22.98
C PRO A 31 -20.94 8.17 22.03
N LYS A 32 -20.46 9.28 22.60
CA LYS A 32 -19.95 10.44 21.86
C LYS A 32 -18.92 9.97 20.82
N THR A 33 -19.22 10.26 19.56
CA THR A 33 -18.41 9.95 18.39
C THR A 33 -16.98 10.47 18.55
N ALA A 34 -15.99 9.57 18.36
CA ALA A 34 -14.61 9.99 18.11
C ALA A 34 -14.59 10.89 16.87
N LYS A 35 -13.91 12.03 16.95
CA LYS A 35 -13.78 12.96 15.82
C LYS A 35 -13.13 12.24 14.63
N ASP A 36 -13.84 12.21 13.52
CA ASP A 36 -13.33 11.75 12.24
C ASP A 36 -12.25 12.73 11.75
N ASN A 37 -10.99 12.38 11.96
CA ASN A 37 -9.82 13.16 11.52
C ASN A 37 -9.39 12.80 10.08
N ARG A 38 -10.23 12.09 9.30
CA ARG A 38 -9.88 11.78 7.91
C ARG A 38 -9.81 13.06 7.09
N PRO A 39 -8.71 13.30 6.36
CA PRO A 39 -8.62 14.43 5.43
C PRO A 39 -9.76 14.39 4.42
N LYS A 40 -10.58 15.44 4.42
CA LYS A 40 -11.57 15.67 3.35
C LYS A 40 -10.78 15.97 2.07
N PRO A 41 -11.11 15.34 0.92
CA PRO A 41 -10.47 15.67 -0.35
C PRO A 41 -10.63 17.17 -0.62
N ALA A 42 -9.52 17.90 -0.76
CA ALA A 42 -9.59 19.23 -1.34
C ALA A 42 -9.96 19.06 -2.83
N GLY A 43 -10.88 19.89 -3.33
CA GLY A 43 -11.49 19.74 -4.66
C GLY A 43 -10.51 19.49 -5.81
N THR A 44 -11.04 18.81 -6.82
CA THR A 44 -10.40 18.28 -8.03
C THR A 44 -9.50 19.26 -8.79
N GLY A 45 -8.19 19.22 -8.50
CA GLY A 45 -7.15 19.89 -9.28
C GLY A 45 -6.23 18.96 -10.08
N PHE A 46 -6.44 17.64 -10.00
CA PHE A 46 -5.58 16.65 -10.66
C PHE A 46 -6.21 16.21 -11.99
N ALA A 47 -5.53 16.49 -13.10
CA ALA A 47 -5.88 15.96 -14.42
C ALA A 47 -5.45 14.48 -14.51
N TYR A 48 -6.27 13.57 -13.98
CA TYR A 48 -5.89 12.16 -13.85
C TYR A 48 -5.62 11.46 -15.18
N ASP A 49 -6.30 11.87 -16.27
CA ASP A 49 -6.00 11.37 -17.61
C ASP A 49 -4.56 11.69 -18.04
N GLU A 50 -3.99 12.82 -17.59
CA GLU A 50 -2.59 13.19 -17.86
C GLU A 50 -1.63 12.50 -16.88
N ILE A 51 -1.92 12.57 -15.58
CA ILE A 51 -1.05 12.00 -14.53
C ILE A 51 -0.86 10.50 -14.69
N TYR A 52 -1.91 9.79 -15.11
CA TYR A 52 -1.94 8.34 -15.25
C TYR A 52 -1.86 7.87 -16.72
N ALA A 53 -1.52 8.77 -17.64
CA ALA A 53 -1.19 8.42 -19.02
C ALA A 53 0.04 7.49 -19.08
N ALA A 54 0.23 6.89 -20.26
CA ALA A 54 1.50 6.26 -20.59
C ALA A 54 2.57 7.35 -20.73
N LEU A 55 3.80 7.06 -20.33
CA LEU A 55 4.92 7.98 -20.50
C LEU A 55 6.22 7.23 -20.79
N ALA A 56 7.14 7.90 -21.48
CA ALA A 56 8.52 7.46 -21.61
C ALA A 56 9.34 7.99 -20.43
N ASP A 57 10.10 7.12 -19.77
CA ASP A 57 10.97 7.49 -18.66
C ASP A 57 12.24 6.64 -18.66
N GLY A 58 13.40 7.28 -18.79
CA GLY A 58 14.70 6.59 -18.68
C GLY A 58 14.93 5.48 -19.72
N GLY A 59 14.35 5.61 -20.93
CA GLY A 59 14.45 4.61 -21.99
C GLY A 59 13.44 3.47 -21.90
N PHE A 60 12.46 3.56 -20.99
CA PHE A 60 11.39 2.58 -20.85
C PHE A 60 10.02 3.22 -21.01
N ASP A 61 9.07 2.46 -21.56
CA ASP A 61 7.66 2.85 -21.62
C ASP A 61 6.93 2.43 -20.35
N VAL A 62 6.48 3.41 -19.58
CA VAL A 62 5.58 3.19 -18.43
C VAL A 62 4.15 3.13 -18.97
N PRO A 63 3.44 2.00 -18.81
CA PRO A 63 2.08 1.87 -19.30
C PRO A 63 1.12 2.79 -18.55
N ALA A 64 0.07 3.23 -19.26
CA ALA A 64 -1.04 3.95 -18.66
C ALA A 64 -1.72 3.13 -17.56
N VAL A 65 -2.20 3.81 -16.53
CA VAL A 65 -2.97 3.18 -15.45
C VAL A 65 -4.46 3.36 -15.73
N ASN A 66 -5.22 2.27 -15.66
CA ASN A 66 -6.68 2.35 -15.64
C ASN A 66 -7.16 2.87 -14.28
N TYR A 67 -6.96 4.17 -14.05
CA TYR A 67 -7.23 4.81 -12.77
C TYR A 67 -8.74 4.83 -12.44
N ARG A 68 -9.61 4.74 -13.44
CA ARG A 68 -11.07 4.61 -13.27
C ARG A 68 -11.48 3.30 -12.58
N ALA A 69 -10.61 2.29 -12.58
CA ALA A 69 -10.82 1.03 -11.87
C ALA A 69 -10.20 1.01 -10.46
N ILE A 70 -9.59 2.11 -10.02
CA ILE A 70 -9.03 2.29 -8.68
C ILE A 70 -10.04 3.12 -7.89
N ASP A 71 -10.26 2.76 -6.63
CA ASP A 71 -11.07 3.60 -5.73
C ASP A 71 -10.47 5.02 -5.68
N PRO A 72 -11.25 6.07 -6.00
CA PRO A 72 -10.78 7.45 -6.06
C PRO A 72 -10.02 7.92 -4.81
N GLN A 73 -10.29 7.36 -3.63
CA GLN A 73 -9.58 7.72 -2.41
C GLN A 73 -8.07 7.41 -2.49
N TYR A 74 -7.68 6.41 -3.28
CA TYR A 74 -6.29 5.98 -3.47
C TYR A 74 -5.58 6.66 -4.64
N LEU A 75 -6.28 7.49 -5.41
CA LEU A 75 -5.64 8.34 -6.40
C LEU A 75 -4.89 9.48 -5.72
N ARG A 76 -3.86 9.97 -6.40
CA ARG A 76 -3.05 11.10 -5.94
C ARG A 76 -3.95 12.32 -5.74
N GLN A 77 -3.78 12.99 -4.61
CA GLN A 77 -4.57 14.16 -4.29
C GLN A 77 -3.84 15.05 -3.31
N GLU A 78 -4.11 16.35 -3.38
CA GLU A 78 -3.70 17.28 -2.34
C GLU A 78 -4.82 17.34 -1.29
N VAL A 79 -4.46 17.25 -0.02
CA VAL A 79 -5.40 17.22 1.10
C VAL A 79 -4.96 18.15 2.20
N GLU A 80 -5.91 18.61 3.00
CA GLU A 80 -5.59 19.17 4.30
C GLU A 80 -4.95 18.09 5.17
N TYR A 81 -3.81 18.41 5.78
CA TYR A 81 -3.03 17.47 6.56
C TYR A 81 -2.31 18.20 7.68
N ILE A 82 -2.91 18.15 8.87
CA ILE A 82 -2.32 18.72 10.09
C ILE A 82 -1.44 17.66 10.74
N THR A 83 -0.14 17.93 10.79
CA THR A 83 0.86 17.01 11.35
C THR A 83 1.93 17.80 12.11
N ALA A 84 2.59 17.13 13.06
CA ALA A 84 3.77 17.64 13.73
C ALA A 84 5.07 17.44 12.90
N GLU A 85 5.01 16.64 11.83
CA GLU A 85 6.16 16.40 10.97
C GLU A 85 6.48 17.64 10.11
N PRO A 86 7.76 17.96 9.89
CA PRO A 86 8.15 19.15 9.13
C PRO A 86 7.70 19.07 7.67
N ALA A 87 7.54 20.22 7.03
CA ALA A 87 7.31 20.28 5.58
C ALA A 87 8.44 19.55 4.82
N TYR A 88 8.08 18.91 3.72
CA TYR A 88 8.97 18.09 2.89
C TYR A 88 9.47 16.81 3.58
N SER A 89 8.69 16.30 4.53
CA SER A 89 8.82 14.94 5.07
C SER A 89 7.85 13.97 4.40
N ILE A 90 8.10 12.68 4.62
CA ILE A 90 7.18 11.60 4.24
C ILE A 90 6.52 11.04 5.49
N VAL A 91 5.21 10.86 5.44
CA VAL A 91 4.49 10.04 6.43
C VAL A 91 3.84 8.87 5.71
N VAL A 92 4.09 7.65 6.17
CA VAL A 92 3.38 6.45 5.70
C VAL A 92 2.42 6.01 6.79
N ASP A 93 1.13 6.04 6.48
CA ASP A 93 0.08 5.47 7.32
C ASP A 93 -0.24 4.06 6.82
N THR A 94 0.17 3.05 7.57
CA THR A 94 -0.02 1.67 7.12
C THR A 94 -1.44 1.17 7.32
N ASN A 95 -2.22 1.81 8.19
CA ASN A 95 -3.59 1.39 8.50
C ASN A 95 -4.52 1.82 7.38
N GLU A 96 -4.40 3.09 6.99
CA GLU A 96 -5.22 3.70 5.93
C GLU A 96 -4.64 3.45 4.53
N ARG A 97 -3.40 2.93 4.43
CA ARG A 97 -2.71 2.63 3.16
C ARG A 97 -2.49 3.90 2.34
N PHE A 98 -2.01 4.94 3.01
CA PHE A 98 -1.62 6.19 2.40
C PHE A 98 -0.16 6.54 2.68
N LEU A 99 0.45 7.20 1.71
CA LEU A 99 1.70 7.92 1.88
C LEU A 99 1.41 9.41 1.69
N TYR A 100 1.95 10.24 2.55
CA TYR A 100 1.82 11.69 2.51
C TYR A 100 3.19 12.32 2.26
N TRP A 101 3.29 13.15 1.24
CA TRP A 101 4.36 14.13 1.09
C TRP A 101 3.90 15.44 1.74
N VAL A 102 4.48 15.77 2.90
CA VAL A 102 4.02 16.90 3.71
C VAL A 102 4.39 18.21 3.02
N LEU A 103 3.40 19.09 2.88
CA LEU A 103 3.57 20.44 2.33
C LEU A 103 3.44 21.48 3.45
N PRO A 104 3.94 22.72 3.24
CA PRO A 104 3.66 23.82 4.15
C PRO A 104 2.16 24.11 4.29
N ARG A 105 1.79 24.87 5.33
CA ARG A 105 0.42 25.38 5.55
C ARG A 105 -0.64 24.28 5.77
N GLY A 106 -0.26 23.20 6.45
CA GLY A 106 -1.19 22.14 6.85
C GLY A 106 -1.78 21.39 5.67
N ARG A 107 -0.98 21.12 4.63
CA ARG A 107 -1.39 20.37 3.45
C ARG A 107 -0.42 19.22 3.19
N ALA A 108 -0.83 18.25 2.39
CA ALA A 108 0.03 17.19 1.90
C ALA A 108 -0.43 16.69 0.53
N ILE A 109 0.50 16.17 -0.27
CA ILE A 109 0.14 15.30 -1.39
C ILE A 109 -0.02 13.89 -0.82
N ARG A 110 -1.23 13.34 -0.89
CA ARG A 110 -1.56 11.97 -0.50
C ARG A 110 -1.50 11.06 -1.73
N TYR A 111 -0.85 9.92 -1.57
CA TYR A 111 -0.78 8.83 -2.54
C TYR A 111 -1.38 7.58 -1.93
N GLY A 112 -2.21 6.86 -2.68
CA GLY A 112 -2.60 5.50 -2.30
C GLY A 112 -1.42 4.55 -2.44
N VAL A 113 -1.28 3.63 -1.48
CA VAL A 113 -0.22 2.62 -1.52
C VAL A 113 -0.78 1.20 -1.35
N GLY A 114 -0.05 0.23 -1.89
CA GLY A 114 -0.19 -1.18 -1.52
C GLY A 114 0.86 -1.54 -0.49
N LEU A 115 0.52 -2.35 0.50
CA LEU A 115 1.44 -2.72 1.58
C LEU A 115 1.69 -4.23 1.60
N GLY A 116 2.96 -4.62 1.72
CA GLY A 116 3.31 -6.00 2.06
C GLY A 116 3.39 -6.23 3.57
N THR A 117 3.74 -7.45 3.97
CA THR A 117 3.96 -7.79 5.39
C THR A 117 5.05 -6.92 6.01
N GLN A 118 6.19 -6.75 5.32
CA GLN A 118 7.28 -5.88 5.79
C GLN A 118 6.85 -4.41 5.84
N GLY A 119 6.04 -3.99 4.85
CA GLY A 119 5.46 -2.65 4.79
C GLY A 119 4.62 -2.27 6.01
N ARG A 120 4.02 -3.26 6.67
CA ARG A 120 3.17 -3.09 7.86
C ARG A 120 3.89 -3.33 9.18
N SER A 121 4.94 -4.15 9.19
CA SER A 121 5.60 -4.59 10.42
C SER A 121 6.58 -3.57 11.01
N TRP A 122 7.07 -2.62 10.21
CA TRP A 122 8.03 -1.61 10.66
C TRP A 122 7.36 -0.27 10.96
N LYS A 123 7.76 0.39 12.05
CA LYS A 123 7.24 1.67 12.52
C LYS A 123 8.37 2.55 13.04
N GLY A 124 8.17 3.86 12.98
CA GLY A 124 9.07 4.84 13.58
C GLY A 124 9.70 5.80 12.59
N ARG A 125 10.71 6.52 13.07
CA ARG A 125 11.40 7.59 12.31
C ARG A 125 12.65 7.06 11.62
N ALA A 126 12.85 7.52 10.39
CA ALA A 126 13.97 7.19 9.52
C ALA A 126 14.17 8.29 8.48
N VAL A 127 15.07 8.06 7.53
CA VAL A 127 15.31 8.96 6.40
C VAL A 127 15.36 8.19 5.07
N VAL A 128 14.98 8.86 3.99
CA VAL A 128 15.32 8.41 2.64
C VAL A 128 16.79 8.74 2.38
N GLN A 129 17.65 7.75 2.58
CA GLN A 129 19.11 7.93 2.43
C GLN A 129 19.56 7.77 0.98
N TRP A 130 18.91 6.87 0.25
CA TRP A 130 19.29 6.54 -1.12
C TRP A 130 18.06 6.31 -1.99
N LYS A 131 18.19 6.58 -3.27
CA LYS A 131 17.11 6.43 -4.24
C LYS A 131 17.68 6.00 -5.60
N GLN A 132 16.97 5.13 -6.30
CA GLN A 132 17.32 4.63 -7.62
C GLN A 132 16.19 4.83 -8.63
N LYS A 133 16.54 5.25 -9.84
CA LYS A 133 15.69 5.10 -11.03
C LYS A 133 15.90 3.71 -11.60
N TRP A 134 14.82 3.05 -12.02
CA TRP A 134 14.82 1.74 -12.66
C TRP A 134 15.75 0.72 -11.95
N PRO A 135 15.46 0.40 -10.67
CA PRO A 135 16.31 -0.49 -9.87
C PRO A 135 16.29 -1.92 -10.40
N ARG A 136 17.38 -2.66 -10.15
CA ARG A 136 17.33 -4.13 -10.25
C ARG A 136 16.56 -4.69 -9.07
N TRP A 137 15.72 -5.68 -9.32
CA TRP A 137 15.02 -6.39 -8.26
C TRP A 137 15.69 -7.73 -8.00
N LYS A 138 16.04 -7.97 -6.74
CA LYS A 138 16.59 -9.25 -6.30
C LYS A 138 15.50 -9.95 -5.50
N ALA A 139 15.13 -11.14 -5.96
CA ALA A 139 14.17 -11.99 -5.28
C ALA A 139 14.73 -12.40 -3.91
N PRO A 140 14.03 -12.14 -2.79
CA PRO A 140 14.44 -12.61 -1.48
C PRO A 140 14.43 -14.14 -1.38
N ASP A 141 15.34 -14.69 -0.57
CA ASP A 141 15.52 -16.14 -0.45
C ASP A 141 14.26 -16.85 0.09
N ASP A 142 13.51 -16.22 0.99
CA ASP A 142 12.24 -16.76 1.51
C ASP A 142 11.16 -16.86 0.41
N MET A 143 11.21 -15.96 -0.57
CA MET A 143 10.30 -15.97 -1.70
C MET A 143 10.75 -16.99 -2.76
N ILE A 144 12.06 -17.17 -2.94
CA ILE A 144 12.62 -18.24 -3.78
C ILE A 144 12.32 -19.63 -3.18
N ALA A 145 12.40 -19.78 -1.86
CA ALA A 145 12.06 -21.03 -1.19
C ALA A 145 10.58 -21.43 -1.43
N ARG A 146 9.69 -20.44 -1.46
CA ARG A 146 8.26 -20.63 -1.76
C ARG A 146 7.95 -20.78 -3.24
N ASN A 147 8.72 -20.13 -4.11
CA ASN A 147 8.62 -20.23 -5.56
C ASN A 147 10.01 -20.37 -6.20
N PRO A 148 10.49 -21.62 -6.40
CA PRO A 148 11.82 -21.89 -6.95
C PRO A 148 12.07 -21.35 -8.36
N GLU A 149 11.03 -21.02 -9.13
CA GLU A 149 11.16 -20.40 -10.45
C GLU A 149 11.80 -19.01 -10.39
N LEU A 150 11.85 -18.39 -9.21
CA LEU A 150 12.46 -17.09 -9.00
C LEU A 150 13.97 -17.13 -8.79
N LYS A 151 14.59 -18.33 -8.73
CA LYS A 151 16.05 -18.50 -8.60
C LYS A 151 16.88 -17.68 -9.60
N PRO A 152 16.52 -17.58 -10.90
CA PRO A 152 17.24 -16.73 -11.86
C PRO A 152 17.21 -15.23 -11.53
N TYR A 153 16.32 -14.81 -10.63
CA TYR A 153 16.23 -13.43 -10.14
C TYR A 153 16.75 -13.26 -8.71
N GLY A 154 17.38 -14.29 -8.14
CA GLY A 154 18.01 -14.22 -6.82
C GLY A 154 19.22 -13.29 -6.78
N VAL A 155 19.75 -13.08 -5.57
CA VAL A 155 20.93 -12.23 -5.34
C VAL A 155 22.14 -12.73 -6.13
N GLU A 156 22.42 -14.03 -6.07
CA GLU A 156 23.56 -14.69 -6.74
C GLU A 156 23.46 -14.63 -8.27
N ALA A 157 22.23 -14.62 -8.81
CA ALA A 157 21.99 -14.48 -10.25
C ALA A 157 21.98 -13.02 -10.72
N GLY A 158 22.28 -12.07 -9.83
CA GLY A 158 22.32 -10.63 -10.14
C GLY A 158 20.94 -9.95 -10.19
N GLY A 159 19.84 -10.67 -9.96
CA GLY A 159 18.49 -10.11 -9.94
C GLY A 159 17.86 -9.91 -11.32
N MET A 160 16.57 -9.58 -11.33
CA MET A 160 15.85 -9.13 -12.52
C MET A 160 16.35 -7.76 -12.97
N ALA A 161 16.55 -7.62 -14.28
CA ALA A 161 16.96 -6.38 -14.91
C ALA A 161 15.90 -5.26 -14.72
N PRO A 162 16.31 -3.99 -14.89
CA PRO A 162 15.36 -2.89 -14.88
C PRO A 162 14.35 -2.99 -16.03
N GLY A 163 13.12 -2.51 -15.80
CA GLY A 163 12.12 -2.36 -16.86
C GLY A 163 10.68 -2.41 -16.36
N PRO A 164 9.69 -2.24 -17.26
CA PRO A 164 8.27 -2.04 -16.89
C PRO A 164 7.61 -3.23 -16.20
N ARG A 165 8.22 -4.43 -16.26
CA ARG A 165 7.73 -5.64 -15.58
C ARG A 165 8.43 -5.93 -14.25
N ASN A 166 9.44 -5.12 -13.89
CA ASN A 166 10.20 -5.30 -12.67
C ASN A 166 9.31 -5.04 -11.43
N PRO A 167 9.30 -5.92 -10.41
CA PRO A 167 8.46 -5.75 -9.22
C PRO A 167 8.68 -4.48 -8.40
N LEU A 168 9.84 -3.83 -8.54
CA LEU A 168 10.15 -2.52 -7.91
C LEU A 168 9.68 -1.33 -8.76
N GLY A 169 9.23 -1.57 -9.99
CA GLY A 169 8.77 -0.53 -10.92
C GLY A 169 9.85 0.49 -11.29
N ALA A 170 9.40 1.70 -11.62
CA ALA A 170 10.27 2.75 -12.15
C ALA A 170 11.21 3.40 -11.13
N ARG A 171 10.89 3.35 -9.83
CA ARG A 171 11.66 4.03 -8.75
C ARG A 171 11.68 3.17 -7.49
N ALA A 172 12.80 3.23 -6.77
CA ALA A 172 12.89 2.75 -5.39
C ALA A 172 13.62 3.75 -4.50
N MET A 173 13.12 3.91 -3.28
CA MET A 173 13.67 4.73 -2.21
C MET A 173 14.00 3.83 -1.01
N TYR A 174 15.22 3.97 -0.51
CA TYR A 174 15.83 3.08 0.47
C TYR A 174 15.90 3.80 1.81
N ILE A 175 15.25 3.19 2.80
CA ILE A 175 15.03 3.80 4.09
C ILE A 175 16.12 3.36 5.06
N PHE A 176 16.71 4.34 5.74
CA PHE A 176 17.78 4.11 6.70
C PHE A 176 17.40 4.72 8.05
N GLN A 177 17.76 4.02 9.12
CA GLN A 177 17.63 4.49 10.49
C GLN A 177 19.02 4.43 11.14
N ASN A 178 19.48 5.55 11.72
CA ASN A 178 20.77 5.63 12.39
C ASN A 178 21.96 5.16 11.52
N GLY A 179 21.93 5.51 10.23
CA GLY A 179 22.96 5.14 9.26
C GLY A 179 22.91 3.68 8.79
N LYS A 180 21.93 2.88 9.24
CA LYS A 180 21.76 1.48 8.84
C LYS A 180 20.55 1.32 7.94
N ASP A 181 20.69 0.46 6.93
CA ASP A 181 19.60 0.08 6.04
C ASP A 181 18.53 -0.71 6.81
N THR A 182 17.26 -0.28 6.73
CA THR A 182 16.15 -0.96 7.43
C THR A 182 15.55 -2.11 6.61
N LEU A 183 16.02 -2.31 5.37
CA LEU A 183 15.39 -3.14 4.34
C LEU A 183 13.99 -2.67 3.92
N TYR A 184 13.47 -1.60 4.53
CA TYR A 184 12.20 -0.98 4.15
C TYR A 184 12.39 -0.16 2.88
N ARG A 185 11.43 -0.30 1.95
CA ARG A 185 11.46 0.37 0.65
C ARG A 185 10.14 1.06 0.35
N ILE A 186 10.22 2.22 -0.26
CA ILE A 186 9.10 2.81 -1.00
C ILE A 186 9.44 2.66 -2.47
N HIS A 187 8.58 2.00 -3.24
CA HIS A 187 8.87 1.71 -4.64
C HIS A 187 7.62 1.70 -5.52
N GLY A 188 7.82 1.77 -6.83
CA GLY A 188 6.74 1.62 -7.80
C GLY A 188 6.26 0.17 -7.92
N SER A 189 5.15 -0.04 -8.62
CA SER A 189 4.67 -1.37 -8.96
C SER A 189 4.15 -1.42 -10.38
N PRO A 190 4.46 -2.48 -11.15
CA PRO A 190 3.90 -2.67 -12.48
C PRO A 190 2.40 -2.98 -12.46
N SER A 191 1.84 -3.30 -11.28
CA SER A 191 0.44 -3.66 -11.12
C SER A 191 -0.30 -2.62 -10.28
N TRP A 192 -1.09 -1.80 -10.98
CA TRP A 192 -2.00 -0.84 -10.36
C TRP A 192 -3.04 -1.51 -9.44
N ARG A 193 -3.35 -2.79 -9.69
CA ARG A 193 -4.32 -3.58 -8.90
C ARG A 193 -3.91 -3.80 -7.45
N THR A 194 -2.67 -3.48 -7.09
CA THR A 194 -2.12 -3.65 -5.75
C THR A 194 -2.40 -2.46 -4.82
N ILE A 195 -2.78 -1.32 -5.37
CA ILE A 195 -2.99 -0.09 -4.61
C ILE A 195 -4.24 -0.22 -3.74
N GLY A 196 -4.14 0.25 -2.50
CA GLY A 196 -5.19 0.11 -1.50
C GLY A 196 -5.32 -1.31 -0.92
N LYS A 197 -4.38 -2.23 -1.23
CA LYS A 197 -4.43 -3.64 -0.79
C LYS A 197 -3.21 -4.07 0.02
N ASN A 198 -3.45 -5.08 0.85
CA ASN A 198 -2.39 -5.80 1.55
C ASN A 198 -1.87 -6.98 0.72
N SER A 199 -0.61 -7.34 0.93
CA SER A 199 0.03 -8.52 0.35
C SER A 199 0.92 -9.21 1.38
N SER A 200 1.28 -10.46 1.10
CA SER A 200 2.10 -11.29 1.99
C SER A 200 3.61 -10.98 1.91
N SER A 201 4.04 -10.15 0.96
CA SER A 201 5.46 -9.82 0.73
C SER A 201 5.66 -8.36 0.32
N GLY A 202 6.85 -7.82 0.60
CA GLY A 202 7.27 -6.48 0.18
C GLY A 202 6.95 -5.36 1.17
N CYS A 203 7.40 -4.16 0.81
CA CYS A 203 7.30 -2.94 1.63
C CYS A 203 6.12 -2.05 1.16
N VAL A 204 6.39 -0.82 0.71
CA VAL A 204 5.37 0.13 0.21
C VAL A 204 5.42 0.19 -1.31
N ARG A 205 4.29 -0.12 -1.94
CA ARG A 205 4.08 -0.13 -3.39
C ARG A 205 3.23 1.05 -3.83
N MET A 206 3.68 1.79 -4.82
CA MET A 206 2.99 2.93 -5.42
C MET A 206 2.70 2.65 -6.90
N LEU A 207 1.76 3.39 -7.50
CA LEU A 207 1.69 3.47 -8.96
C LEU A 207 3.04 3.98 -9.49
N MET A 208 3.48 3.53 -10.67
CA MET A 208 4.78 3.95 -11.20
C MET A 208 4.83 5.48 -11.39
N GLN A 209 3.74 6.08 -11.86
CA GLN A 209 3.58 7.53 -12.00
C GLN A 209 3.70 8.26 -10.66
N ASP A 210 3.14 7.70 -9.59
CA ASP A 210 3.22 8.23 -8.22
C ASP A 210 4.62 8.06 -7.62
N ALA A 211 5.27 6.92 -7.88
CA ALA A 211 6.64 6.69 -7.46
C ALA A 211 7.63 7.66 -8.15
N ILE A 212 7.42 7.94 -9.44
CA ILE A 212 8.20 8.92 -10.22
C ILE A 212 8.05 10.32 -9.61
N ASP A 213 6.81 10.77 -9.41
CA ASP A 213 6.54 12.09 -8.83
C ASP A 213 7.13 12.24 -7.43
N LEU A 214 6.92 11.27 -6.54
CA LEU A 214 7.49 11.32 -5.19
C LEU A 214 9.02 11.31 -5.24
N TYR A 215 9.62 10.49 -6.10
CA TYR A 215 11.07 10.42 -6.25
C TYR A 215 11.70 11.76 -6.64
N ASP A 216 11.05 12.52 -7.52
CA ASP A 216 11.56 13.81 -7.98
C ASP A 216 11.39 14.91 -6.92
N ARG A 217 10.40 14.79 -6.04
CA ARG A 217 10.21 15.68 -4.87
C ARG A 217 11.21 15.40 -3.75
N VAL A 218 11.52 14.12 -3.52
CA VAL A 218 12.36 13.67 -2.40
C VAL A 218 13.82 14.06 -2.63
N LYS A 219 14.39 14.76 -1.64
CA LYS A 219 15.80 15.12 -1.59
C LYS A 219 16.58 14.11 -0.73
N GLY A 220 17.90 14.15 -0.79
CA GLY A 220 18.73 13.30 0.08
C GLY A 220 18.43 13.57 1.55
N LYS A 221 18.35 12.51 2.36
CA LYS A 221 18.06 12.55 3.81
C LYS A 221 16.68 13.15 4.16
N THR A 222 15.70 13.08 3.25
CA THR A 222 14.31 13.44 3.56
C THR A 222 13.80 12.67 4.78
N PRO A 223 13.26 13.33 5.82
CA PRO A 223 12.67 12.67 6.98
C PRO A 223 11.49 11.80 6.60
N LEU A 224 11.36 10.66 7.27
CA LEU A 224 10.28 9.72 7.10
C LEU A 224 9.76 9.23 8.46
N LEU A 225 8.44 9.20 8.60
CA LEU A 225 7.73 8.57 9.71
C LEU A 225 6.80 7.48 9.17
N VAL A 226 6.80 6.30 9.79
CA VAL A 226 5.83 5.24 9.52
C VAL A 226 4.98 5.01 10.76
N ILE A 227 3.66 5.16 10.61
CA ILE A 227 2.63 5.02 11.65
C ILE A 227 1.63 3.91 11.31
#